data_AF-A0A140H4J2-F1
#
_entry.id   AF-A0A140H4J2-F1
#
_cell.length_a   1.000
_cell.length_b   1.000
_cell.length_c   1.000
_cell.angle_alpha   90.00
_cell.angle_beta   90.00
_cell.angle_gamma   90.00
#
_symmetry.space_group_name_H-M   'P 1'
#
loop_
_entity.id
_entity.type
_entity.pdbx_description
1 polymer ?
#
loop_
_entity_poly.entity_id
_entity_poly.type
_entity_poly.pdbx_seq_one_letter_code
_entity_poly.pdbx_strand_id
1 'polypeptide(L)'
;NSSASYNILYRTTDSHFNPTWAVTTLLVPELGPDSLAQQKFQQSALLSFQVPYDSADVDASPSYSMYSASNDSSAPYTAALGSGLFVSVPDYEGPFAAFTAGLTSGYATLDSIRAVLSLGLGLNITNSPRAALWGYSGGAFATEWASELAVQYAPDLVAGPVVGAAMGAPLVNITTFMHSVNGQATSGLVPNTLLGLTSQYPDARKYLVSKLNDDSEYNKTGFLAAEGFTVTESGAAFAGININKYFQNGTDILNDQNILALINGEG
;
A
#
# COMPACT_ATOMS: atom_id res chain seq x y z
N ASN A 1 11.29 -20.50 5.88
CA ASN A 1 12.53 -20.48 5.06
C ASN A 1 13.11 -19.07 4.96
N SER A 2 12.89 -18.23 5.97
CA SER A 2 13.57 -16.94 6.13
C SER A 2 14.65 -17.14 7.19
N SER A 3 15.89 -16.75 6.90
CA SER A 3 17.01 -16.85 7.84
C SER A 3 17.07 -15.67 8.82
N ALA A 4 16.55 -14.52 8.40
CA ALA A 4 16.36 -13.32 9.22
C ALA A 4 15.17 -12.49 8.71
N SER A 5 14.68 -11.59 9.55
CA SER A 5 13.73 -10.54 9.17
C SER A 5 14.08 -9.21 9.84
N TYR A 6 13.84 -8.11 9.14
CA TYR A 6 14.12 -6.76 9.63
C TYR A 6 12.99 -5.81 9.29
N ASN A 7 12.53 -5.01 10.25
CA ASN A 7 11.76 -3.81 9.97
C ASN A 7 12.72 -2.64 9.81
N ILE A 8 12.68 -2.00 8.64
CA ILE A 8 13.56 -0.90 8.26
C ILE A 8 12.71 0.35 8.16
N LEU A 9 12.94 1.31 9.07
CA LEU A 9 12.40 2.66 8.95
C LEU A 9 13.26 3.45 7.96
N TYR A 10 12.64 4.04 6.95
CA TYR A 10 13.34 4.85 5.94
C TYR A 10 12.62 6.16 5.67
N ARG A 11 13.38 7.16 5.23
CA ARG A 11 12.84 8.45 4.78
C ARG A 11 12.28 8.29 3.38
N THR A 12 11.10 8.87 3.13
CA THR A 12 10.47 8.96 1.81
C THR A 12 9.80 10.32 1.62
N THR A 13 8.90 10.43 0.65
CA THR A 13 8.20 11.66 0.23
C THR A 13 6.70 11.42 0.27
N ASP A 14 5.95 12.38 0.81
CA ASP A 14 4.50 12.34 0.88
C ASP A 14 3.83 12.93 -0.37
N SER A 15 2.50 12.90 -0.43
CA SER A 15 1.74 13.44 -1.56
C SER A 15 1.89 14.95 -1.79
N HIS A 16 2.35 15.68 -0.76
CA HIS A 16 2.63 17.11 -0.83
C HIS A 16 4.09 17.42 -1.18
N PHE A 17 4.86 16.40 -1.59
CA PHE A 17 6.30 16.46 -1.86
C PHE A 17 7.14 16.83 -0.62
N ASN A 18 6.59 16.67 0.58
CA ASN A 18 7.33 16.90 1.82
C ASN A 18 8.06 15.62 2.27
N PRO A 19 9.19 15.76 2.98
CA PRO A 19 9.85 14.62 3.61
C PRO A 19 8.93 13.95 4.64
N THR A 20 8.81 12.63 4.54
CA THR A 20 8.12 11.79 5.52
C THR A 20 8.92 10.50 5.76
N TRP A 21 8.33 9.49 6.39
CA TRP A 21 8.92 8.19 6.63
C TRP A 21 7.94 7.06 6.31
N ALA A 22 8.48 5.87 6.04
CA ALA A 22 7.72 4.64 5.92
C ALA A 22 8.56 3.46 6.45
N VAL A 23 7.94 2.29 6.57
CA VAL A 23 8.60 1.06 7.02
C VAL A 23 8.59 0.03 5.90
N THR A 24 9.62 -0.80 5.82
CA THR A 24 9.56 -2.04 5.04
C THR A 24 10.04 -3.21 5.88
N THR A 25 9.34 -4.32 5.78
CA THR A 25 9.78 -5.61 6.32
C THR A 25 10.60 -6.33 5.27
N LEU A 26 11.91 -6.49 5.53
CA LEU A 26 12.81 -7.29 4.72
C LEU A 26 12.85 -8.73 5.27
N LEU A 27 12.55 -9.70 4.42
CA LEU A 27 12.73 -11.13 4.65
C LEU A 27 13.96 -11.61 3.89
N VAL A 28 14.89 -12.24 4.61
CA VAL A 28 16.16 -12.74 4.07
C VAL A 28 16.03 -14.24 3.79
N PRO A 29 16.29 -14.74 2.56
CA PRO A 29 16.24 -16.16 2.26
C PRO A 29 17.35 -16.91 3.01
N GLU A 30 17.35 -18.24 2.94
CA GLU A 30 18.50 -19.01 3.42
C GLU A 30 19.78 -18.59 2.68
N LEU A 31 20.84 -18.31 3.44
CA LEU A 31 22.13 -17.87 2.92
C LEU A 31 23.19 -18.97 3.13
N GLY A 32 24.17 -19.02 2.22
CA GLY A 32 25.27 -19.97 2.28
C GLY A 32 25.75 -20.37 0.89
N PRO A 33 26.93 -21.03 0.76
CA PRO A 33 27.50 -21.42 -0.52
C PRO A 33 26.55 -22.28 -1.37
N ASP A 34 25.77 -23.13 -0.72
CA ASP A 34 24.84 -24.06 -1.36
C ASP A 34 23.39 -23.53 -1.42
N SER A 35 23.14 -22.29 -0.99
CA SER A 35 21.79 -21.74 -0.98
C SER A 35 21.32 -21.34 -2.37
N LEU A 36 20.01 -21.40 -2.62
CA LEU A 36 19.45 -20.98 -3.92
C LEU A 36 19.68 -19.50 -4.20
N ALA A 37 19.73 -18.65 -3.17
CA ALA A 37 20.07 -17.24 -3.32
C ALA A 37 21.48 -17.08 -3.92
N GLN A 38 22.46 -17.85 -3.44
CA GLN A 38 23.81 -17.85 -3.99
C GLN A 38 23.88 -18.49 -5.38
N GLN A 39 23.31 -19.70 -5.56
CA GLN A 39 23.44 -20.46 -6.80
C GLN A 39 22.73 -19.80 -8.00
N LYS A 40 21.55 -19.22 -7.79
CA LYS A 40 20.74 -18.63 -8.87
C LYS A 40 21.05 -17.16 -9.10
N PHE A 41 21.35 -16.43 -8.04
CA PHE A 41 21.38 -14.97 -8.08
C PHE A 41 22.64 -14.36 -7.48
N GLN A 42 23.61 -15.15 -7.02
CA GLN A 42 24.81 -14.64 -6.34
C GLN A 42 24.46 -13.70 -5.17
N GLN A 43 23.33 -14.01 -4.51
CA GLN A 43 22.70 -13.25 -3.43
C GLN A 43 22.31 -11.81 -3.82
N SER A 44 22.08 -11.49 -5.09
CA SER A 44 21.83 -10.11 -5.54
C SER A 44 20.40 -9.86 -6.09
N ALA A 45 19.42 -10.72 -5.79
CA ALA A 45 18.05 -10.58 -6.26
C ALA A 45 17.05 -10.24 -5.15
N LEU A 46 16.32 -9.14 -5.35
CA LEU A 46 15.28 -8.60 -4.47
C LEU A 46 13.92 -8.63 -5.18
N LEU A 47 12.89 -9.02 -4.45
CA LEU A 47 11.48 -8.84 -4.81
C LEU A 47 10.89 -7.77 -3.88
N SER A 48 10.48 -6.64 -4.44
CA SER A 48 9.61 -5.70 -3.75
C SER A 48 8.17 -6.20 -3.91
N PHE A 49 7.50 -6.50 -2.80
CA PHE A 49 6.20 -7.18 -2.77
C PHE A 49 5.16 -6.29 -2.09
N GLN A 50 4.25 -5.75 -2.88
CA GLN A 50 3.19 -4.85 -2.41
C GLN A 50 1.96 -5.67 -2.01
N VAL A 51 1.64 -5.68 -0.71
CA VAL A 51 0.47 -6.38 -0.14
C VAL A 51 -0.76 -5.47 -0.20
N PRO A 52 -1.94 -5.95 -0.62
CA PRO A 52 -3.19 -5.20 -0.50
C PRO A 52 -3.70 -5.23 0.96
N TYR A 53 -3.41 -4.21 1.77
CA TYR A 53 -4.00 -4.10 3.12
C TYR A 53 -5.25 -3.20 3.14
N ASP A 54 -5.48 -2.40 2.09
CA ASP A 54 -6.75 -1.79 1.70
C ASP A 54 -7.54 -1.15 2.86
N SER A 55 -6.84 -0.40 3.71
CA SER A 55 -7.36 0.11 4.98
C SER A 55 -6.79 1.50 5.31
N ALA A 56 -7.62 2.34 5.95
CA ALA A 56 -7.20 3.61 6.52
C ALA A 56 -6.68 3.48 7.97
N ASP A 57 -6.50 2.25 8.46
CA ASP A 57 -5.92 1.94 9.77
C ASP A 57 -4.41 1.69 9.63
N VAL A 58 -3.61 2.46 10.37
CA VAL A 58 -2.16 2.29 10.37
C VAL A 58 -1.72 0.93 10.92
N ASP A 59 -2.51 0.32 11.82
CA ASP A 59 -2.23 -1.01 12.35
C ASP A 59 -2.55 -2.12 11.34
N ALA A 60 -3.20 -1.82 10.21
CA ALA A 60 -3.34 -2.76 9.09
C ALA A 60 -2.04 -2.90 8.26
N SER A 61 -1.06 -2.01 8.48
CA SER A 61 0.20 -2.00 7.73
C SER A 61 0.94 -3.34 7.79
N PRO A 62 1.55 -3.81 6.69
CA PRO A 62 2.27 -5.08 6.63
C PRO A 62 3.30 -5.27 7.75
N SER A 63 4.07 -4.23 8.08
CA SER A 63 5.11 -4.33 9.12
C SER A 63 4.59 -4.63 10.52
N TYR A 64 3.30 -4.39 10.78
CA TYR A 64 2.62 -4.75 12.02
C TYR A 64 1.79 -6.02 11.88
N SER A 65 1.00 -6.14 10.81
CA SER A 65 0.08 -7.28 10.60
C SER A 65 0.81 -8.62 10.37
N MET A 66 2.09 -8.60 10.01
CA MET A 66 2.93 -9.80 9.96
C MET A 66 3.33 -10.34 11.35
N TYR A 67 3.20 -9.54 12.42
CA TYR A 67 3.41 -10.01 13.81
C TYR A 67 2.16 -10.59 14.46
N SER A 68 0.98 -10.18 13.98
CA SER A 68 -0.27 -10.78 14.42
C SER A 68 -0.48 -12.10 13.67
N ALA A 69 -1.21 -13.03 14.28
CA ALA A 69 -1.69 -14.22 13.58
C ALA A 69 -2.80 -13.79 12.59
N SER A 70 -2.42 -13.03 11.58
CA SER A 70 -3.29 -12.61 10.49
C SER A 70 -3.66 -13.83 9.63
N ASN A 71 -4.84 -13.80 9.04
CA ASN A 71 -5.29 -14.84 8.10
C ASN A 71 -4.60 -14.72 6.73
N ASP A 72 -3.64 -13.80 6.58
CA ASP A 72 -2.94 -13.58 5.33
C ASP A 72 -1.98 -14.72 5.01
N SER A 73 -2.06 -15.16 3.76
CA SER A 73 -1.25 -16.28 3.30
C SER A 73 0.21 -15.88 3.23
N SER A 74 1.06 -16.56 4.01
CA SER A 74 2.52 -16.46 3.88
C SER A 74 3.07 -17.22 2.66
N ALA A 75 2.21 -17.85 1.86
CA ALA A 75 2.60 -18.68 0.72
C ALA A 75 3.39 -17.91 -0.35
N PRO A 76 3.03 -16.68 -0.75
CA PRO A 76 3.81 -15.91 -1.72
C PRO A 76 5.23 -15.60 -1.23
N TYR A 77 5.37 -15.17 0.03
CA TYR A 77 6.68 -14.93 0.64
C TYR A 77 7.52 -16.20 0.69
N THR A 78 6.90 -17.31 1.10
CA THR A 78 7.56 -18.62 1.20
C THR A 78 8.04 -19.09 -0.18
N ALA A 79 7.26 -18.88 -1.23
CA ALA A 79 7.63 -19.22 -2.60
C ALA A 79 8.80 -18.36 -3.13
N ALA A 80 8.77 -17.05 -2.86
CA ALA A 80 9.84 -16.12 -3.23
C ALA A 80 11.15 -16.44 -2.49
N LEU A 81 11.10 -16.58 -1.16
CA LEU A 81 12.24 -16.99 -0.33
C LEU A 81 12.78 -18.36 -0.75
N GLY A 82 11.88 -19.32 -1.04
CA GLY A 82 12.22 -20.65 -1.53
C GLY A 82 12.84 -20.66 -2.93
N SER A 83 12.71 -19.56 -3.67
CA SER A 83 13.39 -19.36 -4.95
C SER A 83 14.76 -18.70 -4.79
N GLY A 84 15.14 -18.28 -3.58
CA GLY A 84 16.39 -17.58 -3.29
C GLY A 84 16.30 -16.06 -3.41
N LEU A 85 15.09 -15.49 -3.42
CA LEU A 85 14.86 -14.04 -3.50
C LEU A 85 14.83 -13.44 -2.09
N PHE A 86 15.44 -12.28 -1.92
CA PHE A 86 15.12 -11.37 -0.82
C PHE A 86 13.73 -10.79 -1.06
N VAL A 87 12.95 -10.59 0.00
CA VAL A 87 11.59 -10.02 -0.12
C VAL A 87 11.49 -8.78 0.73
N SER A 88 11.21 -7.63 0.11
CA SER A 88 10.90 -6.37 0.79
C SER A 88 9.40 -6.14 0.69
N VAL A 89 8.74 -6.00 1.83
CA VAL A 89 7.30 -5.73 1.94
C VAL A 89 7.14 -4.32 2.50
N PRO A 90 6.87 -3.29 1.67
CA PRO A 90 6.76 -1.92 2.14
C PRO A 90 5.35 -1.59 2.66
N ASP A 91 5.29 -0.80 3.74
CA ASP A 91 4.09 -0.09 4.19
C ASP A 91 3.91 1.14 3.30
N TYR A 92 3.47 0.91 2.06
CA TYR A 92 3.55 1.91 1.00
C TYR A 92 2.62 3.11 1.18
N GLU A 93 1.60 3.04 2.02
CA GLU A 93 0.70 4.15 2.34
C GLU A 93 1.23 5.06 3.46
N GLY A 94 2.42 4.72 3.97
CA GLY A 94 3.15 5.53 4.93
C GLY A 94 2.47 5.59 6.31
N PRO A 95 2.81 6.61 7.12
CA PRO A 95 2.46 6.64 8.54
C PRO A 95 1.01 7.06 8.80
N PHE A 96 0.27 7.38 7.74
CA PHE A 96 -1.10 7.88 7.81
C PHE A 96 -2.11 6.92 7.17
N ALA A 97 -1.68 5.69 6.80
CA ALA A 97 -2.51 4.72 6.07
C ALA A 97 -3.30 5.41 4.94
N ALA A 98 -2.58 6.16 4.12
CA ALA A 98 -3.12 6.92 3.00
C ALA A 98 -3.58 6.00 1.85
N PHE A 99 -4.52 5.09 2.12
CA PHE A 99 -5.08 4.17 1.14
C PHE A 99 -5.60 4.95 -0.06
N THR A 100 -5.24 4.47 -1.25
CA THR A 100 -5.49 5.08 -2.56
C THR A 100 -4.76 6.40 -2.86
N ALA A 101 -3.81 6.84 -2.02
CA ALA A 101 -2.89 7.92 -2.37
C ALA A 101 -1.75 7.39 -3.25
N GLY A 102 -1.82 7.67 -4.56
CA GLY A 102 -0.90 7.11 -5.56
C GLY A 102 0.54 7.58 -5.41
N LEU A 103 0.73 8.89 -5.21
CA LEU A 103 2.05 9.50 -5.04
C LEU A 103 2.81 8.89 -3.86
N THR A 104 2.21 8.88 -2.67
CA THR A 104 2.79 8.25 -1.47
C THR A 104 3.11 6.77 -1.72
N SER A 105 2.17 6.02 -2.32
CA SER A 105 2.34 4.59 -2.61
C SER A 105 3.55 4.30 -3.49
N GLY A 106 3.74 5.10 -4.54
CA GLY A 106 4.87 4.94 -5.45
C GLY A 106 6.20 5.38 -4.84
N TYR A 107 6.25 6.53 -4.16
CA TYR A 107 7.48 7.03 -3.52
C TYR A 107 7.97 6.09 -2.42
N ALA A 108 7.09 5.67 -1.51
CA ALA A 108 7.44 4.75 -0.44
C ALA A 108 7.94 3.41 -1.01
N THR A 109 7.27 2.88 -2.03
CA THR A 109 7.71 1.64 -2.69
C THR A 109 9.11 1.76 -3.28
N LEU A 110 9.41 2.83 -4.04
CA LEU A 110 10.74 3.03 -4.64
C LEU A 110 11.82 3.26 -3.59
N ASP A 111 11.52 4.04 -2.55
CA ASP A 111 12.47 4.32 -1.47
C ASP A 111 12.71 3.10 -0.57
N SER A 112 11.76 2.18 -0.46
CA SER A 112 11.97 0.90 0.22
C SER A 112 13.07 0.07 -0.44
N ILE A 113 13.11 0.07 -1.78
CA ILE A 113 14.15 -0.59 -2.57
C ILE A 113 15.50 0.08 -2.29
N ARG A 114 15.55 1.42 -2.31
CA ARG A 114 16.78 2.17 -1.95
C ARG A 114 17.25 1.85 -0.54
N ALA A 115 16.33 1.80 0.43
CA ALA A 115 16.64 1.51 1.82
C ALA A 115 17.29 0.11 1.96
N VAL A 116 16.68 -0.91 1.37
CA VAL A 116 17.20 -2.29 1.40
C VAL A 116 18.56 -2.39 0.72
N LEU A 117 18.72 -1.79 -0.46
CA LEU A 117 19.99 -1.76 -1.19
C LEU A 117 21.08 -1.00 -0.43
N SER A 118 20.72 0.07 0.28
CA SER A 118 21.71 0.86 1.05
C SER A 118 22.26 0.11 2.26
N LEU A 119 21.43 -0.72 2.91
CA LEU A 119 21.81 -1.47 4.11
C LEU A 119 22.53 -2.78 3.80
N GLY A 120 22.26 -3.40 2.65
CA GLY A 120 22.99 -4.61 2.21
C GLY A 120 22.94 -5.78 3.20
N LEU A 121 21.81 -5.96 3.90
CA LEU A 121 21.60 -6.95 4.98
C LEU A 121 21.60 -8.40 4.45
N GLY A 122 22.78 -8.88 4.03
CA GLY A 122 22.98 -10.19 3.38
C GLY A 122 22.79 -10.16 1.85
N LEU A 123 22.14 -9.12 1.33
CA LEU A 123 22.02 -8.88 -0.11
C LEU A 123 23.36 -8.39 -0.67
N ASN A 124 23.81 -9.01 -1.75
CA ASN A 124 25.05 -8.63 -2.42
C ASN A 124 24.83 -7.43 -3.34
N ILE A 125 25.14 -6.24 -2.82
CA ILE A 125 24.89 -4.96 -3.49
C ILE A 125 26.00 -4.55 -4.47
N THR A 126 27.17 -5.20 -4.43
CA THR A 126 28.30 -4.89 -5.31
C THR A 126 28.29 -5.68 -6.61
N ASN A 127 27.42 -6.69 -6.70
CA ASN A 127 27.38 -7.64 -7.80
C ASN A 127 26.06 -7.53 -8.59
N SER A 128 25.89 -6.40 -9.26
CA SER A 128 24.73 -6.11 -10.13
C SER A 128 23.40 -6.44 -9.43
N PRO A 129 23.06 -5.74 -8.33
CA PRO A 129 21.81 -5.98 -7.63
C PRO A 129 20.63 -5.78 -8.56
N ARG A 130 19.62 -6.66 -8.45
CA ARG A 130 18.40 -6.64 -9.26
C ARG A 130 17.18 -6.64 -8.35
N ALA A 131 16.22 -5.77 -8.64
CA ALA A 131 14.95 -5.66 -7.97
C ALA A 131 13.82 -5.84 -8.99
N ALA A 132 12.85 -6.69 -8.69
CA ALA A 132 11.57 -6.76 -9.39
C ALA A 132 10.45 -6.32 -8.45
N LEU A 133 9.41 -5.68 -9.00
CA LEU A 133 8.22 -5.31 -8.24
C LEU A 133 7.08 -6.30 -8.51
N TRP A 134 6.26 -6.58 -7.51
CA TRP A 134 5.09 -7.45 -7.64
C TRP A 134 3.93 -6.99 -6.76
N GLY A 135 2.73 -6.94 -7.33
CA GLY A 135 1.51 -6.64 -6.58
C GLY A 135 0.23 -7.14 -7.24
N TYR A 136 -0.80 -7.37 -6.42
CA TYR A 136 -2.15 -7.76 -6.87
C TYR A 136 -3.20 -6.93 -6.11
N SER A 137 -4.32 -6.57 -6.76
CA SER A 137 -5.38 -5.73 -6.15
C SER A 137 -4.82 -4.36 -5.70
N GLY A 138 -5.01 -3.93 -4.45
CA GLY A 138 -4.35 -2.74 -3.88
C GLY A 138 -2.82 -2.76 -3.99
N GLY A 139 -2.19 -3.94 -3.91
CA GLY A 139 -0.76 -4.06 -4.17
C GLY A 139 -0.37 -3.75 -5.62
N ALA A 140 -1.25 -4.05 -6.58
CA ALA A 140 -1.02 -3.70 -7.98
C ALA A 140 -1.10 -2.18 -8.19
N PHE A 141 -1.97 -1.48 -7.47
CA PHE A 141 -2.01 -0.01 -7.45
C PHE A 141 -0.66 0.58 -7.02
N ALA A 142 -0.10 0.13 -5.88
CA ALA A 142 1.21 0.61 -5.43
C ALA A 142 2.34 0.25 -6.43
N THR A 143 2.26 -0.92 -7.04
CA THR A 143 3.24 -1.37 -8.07
C THR A 143 3.17 -0.53 -9.34
N GLU A 144 1.96 -0.17 -9.78
CA GLU A 144 1.69 0.69 -10.92
C GLU A 144 2.25 2.10 -10.67
N TRP A 145 1.85 2.74 -9.56
CA TRP A 145 2.35 4.07 -9.18
C TRP A 145 3.87 4.13 -9.05
N ALA A 146 4.47 3.12 -8.43
CA ALA A 146 5.93 3.02 -8.37
C ALA A 146 6.54 2.96 -9.77
N SER A 147 5.94 2.20 -10.69
CA SER A 147 6.44 2.05 -12.06
C SER A 147 6.31 3.34 -12.87
N GLU A 148 5.20 4.06 -12.74
CA GLU A 148 4.97 5.33 -13.43
C GLU A 148 5.89 6.45 -12.93
N LEU A 149 6.08 6.53 -11.61
CA LEU A 149 6.91 7.56 -10.99
C LEU A 149 8.40 7.28 -11.12
N ALA A 150 8.82 6.02 -11.36
CA ALA A 150 10.22 5.61 -11.29
C ALA A 150 11.15 6.43 -12.19
N VAL A 151 10.74 6.78 -13.41
CA VAL A 151 11.59 7.53 -14.35
C VAL A 151 11.92 8.93 -13.84
N GLN A 152 10.98 9.59 -13.16
CA GLN A 152 11.15 10.96 -12.68
C GLN A 152 11.71 11.01 -11.25
N TYR A 153 11.25 10.12 -10.38
CA TYR A 153 11.59 10.11 -8.95
C TYR A 153 12.82 9.26 -8.63
N ALA A 154 13.01 8.15 -9.36
CA ALA A 154 14.08 7.20 -9.12
C ALA A 154 14.81 6.76 -10.40
N PRO A 155 15.34 7.71 -11.19
CA PRO A 155 16.06 7.39 -12.43
C PRO A 155 17.26 6.47 -12.20
N ASP A 156 17.88 6.55 -11.02
CA ASP A 156 18.96 5.67 -10.58
C ASP A 156 18.51 4.21 -10.44
N LEU A 157 17.28 3.97 -9.98
CA LEU A 157 16.73 2.62 -9.84
C LEU A 157 16.42 2.00 -11.19
N VAL A 158 15.78 2.74 -12.11
CA VAL A 158 15.41 2.21 -13.44
C VAL A 158 16.60 2.10 -14.40
N ALA A 159 17.64 2.93 -14.24
CA ALA A 159 18.87 2.80 -14.99
C ALA A 159 19.80 1.69 -14.47
N GLY A 160 19.50 1.16 -13.27
CA GLY A 160 20.34 0.19 -12.58
C GLY A 160 19.57 -1.03 -12.09
N PRO A 161 19.21 -1.10 -10.80
CA PRO A 161 18.74 -2.33 -10.17
C PRO A 161 17.33 -2.78 -10.56
N VAL A 162 16.41 -1.89 -10.93
CA VAL A 162 15.02 -2.31 -11.22
C VAL A 162 14.92 -2.93 -12.61
N VAL A 163 14.58 -4.21 -12.67
CA VAL A 163 14.58 -5.01 -13.91
C VAL A 163 13.18 -5.30 -14.47
N GLY A 164 12.11 -4.98 -13.72
CA GLY A 164 10.74 -5.15 -14.18
C GLY A 164 9.70 -5.12 -13.06
N ALA A 165 8.43 -5.09 -13.45
CA ALA A 165 7.29 -5.14 -12.56
C ALA A 165 6.24 -6.13 -13.10
N ALA A 166 5.57 -6.83 -12.19
CA ALA A 166 4.42 -7.68 -12.51
C ALA A 166 3.24 -7.27 -11.62
N MET A 167 2.12 -6.93 -12.23
CA MET A 167 0.95 -6.40 -11.52
C MET A 167 -0.34 -7.05 -12.04
N GLY A 168 -1.28 -7.35 -11.15
CA GLY A 168 -2.55 -8.00 -11.49
C GLY A 168 -3.77 -7.30 -10.88
N ALA A 169 -4.82 -7.11 -11.67
CA ALA A 169 -6.03 -6.40 -11.28
C ALA A 169 -5.78 -5.00 -10.66
N PRO A 170 -5.03 -4.11 -11.36
CA PRO A 170 -4.74 -2.76 -10.85
C PRO A 170 -6.01 -1.90 -10.67
N LEU A 171 -5.98 -1.02 -9.67
CA LEU A 171 -7.03 -0.04 -9.37
C LEU A 171 -6.79 1.26 -10.17
N VAL A 172 -7.01 1.22 -11.48
CA VAL A 172 -6.65 2.32 -12.41
C VAL A 172 -7.50 3.60 -12.27
N ASN A 173 -8.68 3.53 -11.65
CA ASN A 173 -9.56 4.68 -11.49
C ASN A 173 -10.35 4.57 -10.17
N ILE A 174 -9.96 5.40 -9.18
CA ILE A 174 -10.50 5.35 -7.81
C ILE A 174 -12.01 5.65 -7.80
N THR A 175 -12.48 6.56 -8.65
CA THR A 175 -13.91 6.91 -8.73
C THR A 175 -14.75 5.71 -9.20
N THR A 176 -14.34 5.08 -10.30
CA THR A 176 -15.01 3.89 -10.85
C THR A 176 -14.94 2.73 -9.87
N PHE A 177 -13.80 2.57 -9.19
CA PHE A 177 -13.64 1.59 -8.12
C PHE A 177 -14.68 1.79 -7.01
N MET A 178 -14.78 3.00 -6.43
CA MET A 178 -15.75 3.29 -5.37
C MET A 178 -17.19 2.99 -5.82
N HIS A 179 -17.56 3.39 -7.04
CA HIS A 179 -18.88 3.05 -7.61
C HIS A 179 -19.10 1.54 -7.73
N SER A 180 -18.07 0.78 -8.10
CA SER A 180 -18.20 -0.68 -8.30
C SER A 180 -18.41 -1.47 -7.01
N VAL A 181 -17.85 -0.99 -5.89
CA VAL A 181 -17.95 -1.67 -4.58
C VAL A 181 -19.08 -1.11 -3.71
N ASN A 182 -19.61 0.06 -4.02
CA ASN A 182 -20.68 0.67 -3.26
C ASN A 182 -21.98 -0.17 -3.31
N GLY A 183 -22.56 -0.43 -2.14
CA GLY A 183 -23.71 -1.32 -1.98
C GLY A 183 -23.40 -2.81 -2.12
N GLN A 184 -22.13 -3.20 -2.29
CA GLN A 184 -21.71 -4.60 -2.41
C GLN A 184 -21.18 -5.14 -1.08
N ALA A 185 -20.88 -6.44 -1.02
CA ALA A 185 -20.24 -7.06 0.15
C ALA A 185 -18.91 -6.37 0.54
N THR A 186 -18.26 -5.70 -0.40
CA THR A 186 -16.98 -4.97 -0.22
C THR A 186 -17.16 -3.45 -0.02
N SER A 187 -18.37 -2.98 0.28
CA SER A 187 -18.67 -1.55 0.52
C SER A 187 -17.74 -0.86 1.52
N GLY A 188 -17.14 -1.58 2.47
CA GLY A 188 -16.16 -1.05 3.42
C GLY A 188 -14.90 -0.46 2.79
N LEU A 189 -14.61 -0.78 1.53
CA LEU A 189 -13.50 -0.17 0.79
C LEU A 189 -13.75 1.31 0.48
N VAL A 190 -15.00 1.76 0.38
CA VAL A 190 -15.32 3.18 0.13
C VAL A 190 -14.95 4.08 1.31
N PRO A 191 -15.38 3.83 2.56
CA PRO A 191 -14.92 4.65 3.69
C PRO A 191 -13.40 4.56 3.84
N ASN A 192 -12.77 3.39 3.70
CA ASN A 192 -11.31 3.28 3.71
C ASN A 192 -10.65 4.18 2.65
N THR A 193 -11.17 4.20 1.43
CA THR A 193 -10.68 5.07 0.34
C THR A 193 -10.79 6.54 0.74
N LEU A 194 -11.98 6.98 1.16
CA LEU A 194 -12.23 8.39 1.47
C LEU A 194 -11.42 8.87 2.69
N LEU A 195 -11.26 8.02 3.70
CA LEU A 195 -10.50 8.32 4.91
C LEU A 195 -9.00 8.31 4.63
N GLY A 196 -8.49 7.27 3.97
CA GLY A 196 -7.09 7.16 3.58
C GLY A 196 -6.66 8.31 2.66
N LEU A 197 -7.40 8.58 1.59
CA LEU A 197 -7.08 9.67 0.66
C LEU A 197 -7.06 11.04 1.33
N THR A 198 -7.93 11.27 2.32
CA THR A 198 -7.99 12.54 3.04
C THR A 198 -7.07 12.60 4.27
N SER A 199 -6.33 11.53 4.61
CA SER A 199 -5.49 11.48 5.81
C SER A 199 -4.36 12.50 5.81
N GLN A 200 -3.85 12.83 4.61
CA GLN A 200 -2.84 13.87 4.40
C GLN A 200 -3.44 15.25 4.10
N TYR A 201 -4.76 15.38 3.97
CA TYR A 201 -5.45 16.57 3.49
C TYR A 201 -6.45 17.11 4.53
N PRO A 202 -6.00 17.87 5.54
CA PRO A 202 -6.86 18.30 6.65
C PRO A 202 -8.13 19.04 6.23
N ASP A 203 -8.06 19.87 5.19
CA ASP A 203 -9.22 20.64 4.74
C ASP A 203 -10.21 19.78 3.94
N ALA A 204 -9.72 18.84 3.11
CA ALA A 204 -10.57 17.84 2.47
C ALA A 204 -11.22 16.91 3.51
N ARG A 205 -10.48 16.54 4.56
CA ARG A 205 -11.01 15.75 5.67
C ARG A 205 -12.12 16.49 6.42
N LYS A 206 -11.90 17.76 6.78
CA LYS A 206 -12.94 18.59 7.41
C LYS A 206 -14.18 18.71 6.51
N TYR A 207 -13.97 18.89 5.21
CA TYR A 207 -15.06 18.94 4.24
C TYR A 207 -15.85 17.63 4.22
N LEU A 208 -15.18 16.48 4.06
CA LEU A 208 -15.79 15.15 4.09
C LEU A 208 -16.64 14.95 5.35
N VAL A 209 -16.07 15.24 6.53
CA VAL A 209 -16.75 15.11 7.82
C VAL A 209 -17.95 16.06 7.93
N SER A 210 -17.87 17.28 7.39
CA SER A 210 -18.97 18.25 7.41
C SER A 210 -20.21 17.79 6.62
N LYS A 211 -20.04 16.82 5.72
CA LYS A 211 -21.11 16.24 4.90
C LYS A 211 -21.75 14.99 5.51
N LEU A 212 -21.17 14.44 6.57
CA LEU A 212 -21.71 13.26 7.25
C LEU A 212 -22.97 13.61 8.05
N ASN A 213 -23.83 12.61 8.27
CA ASN A 213 -24.98 12.72 9.15
C ASN A 213 -24.54 12.72 10.63
N ASP A 214 -25.15 13.56 11.45
CA ASP A 214 -24.90 13.58 12.90
C ASP A 214 -25.75 12.55 13.67
N ASP A 215 -27.08 12.59 13.49
CA ASP A 215 -28.03 11.82 14.30
C ASP A 215 -28.91 10.89 13.42
N SER A 216 -28.31 9.86 12.83
CA SER A 216 -29.01 8.82 12.08
C SER A 216 -28.43 7.42 12.35
N GLU A 217 -29.06 6.37 11.81
CA GLU A 217 -28.50 5.00 11.82
C GLU A 217 -27.12 4.97 11.14
N TYR A 218 -26.98 5.70 10.02
CA TYR A 218 -25.73 5.84 9.25
C TYR A 218 -25.12 7.22 9.55
N ASN A 219 -24.48 7.32 10.71
CA ASN A 219 -23.91 8.58 11.21
C ASN A 219 -22.39 8.67 11.08
N LYS A 220 -21.85 9.87 11.35
CA LYS A 220 -20.42 10.17 11.32
C LYS A 220 -19.58 9.23 12.17
N THR A 221 -20.06 8.82 13.35
CA THR A 221 -19.32 7.93 14.25
C THR A 221 -19.15 6.56 13.61
N GLY A 222 -20.22 6.03 12.99
CA GLY A 222 -20.16 4.77 12.26
C GLY A 222 -19.25 4.84 11.03
N PHE A 223 -19.26 5.95 10.29
CA PHE A 223 -18.37 6.14 9.13
C PHE A 223 -16.89 6.23 9.54
N LEU A 224 -16.58 7.07 10.55
CA LEU A 224 -15.22 7.30 11.03
C LEU A 224 -14.61 6.09 11.76
N ALA A 225 -15.43 5.15 12.23
CA ALA A 225 -14.92 3.91 12.82
C ALA A 225 -14.04 3.09 11.86
N ALA A 226 -14.18 3.28 10.55
CA ALA A 226 -13.34 2.63 9.55
C ALA A 226 -11.84 2.98 9.66
N GLU A 227 -11.47 4.10 10.31
CA GLU A 227 -10.05 4.44 10.57
C GLU A 227 -9.35 3.49 11.54
N GLY A 228 -10.09 2.64 12.26
CA GLY A 228 -9.54 1.61 13.14
C GLY A 228 -9.93 0.20 12.71
N PHE A 229 -10.26 0.01 11.42
CA PHE A 229 -10.67 -1.28 10.88
C PHE A 229 -9.71 -1.77 9.80
N THR A 230 -9.23 -3.00 9.95
CA THR A 230 -8.65 -3.76 8.84
C THR A 230 -9.65 -3.89 7.68
N VAL A 231 -9.16 -4.27 6.49
CA VAL A 231 -10.05 -4.53 5.33
C VAL A 231 -11.14 -5.55 5.64
N THR A 232 -10.85 -6.56 6.49
CA THR A 232 -11.82 -7.58 6.89
C THR A 232 -12.90 -7.01 7.81
N GLU A 233 -12.51 -6.22 8.81
CA GLU A 233 -13.45 -5.57 9.74
C GLU A 233 -14.31 -4.54 9.02
N SER A 234 -13.71 -3.74 8.13
CA SER A 234 -14.44 -2.81 7.27
C SER A 234 -15.41 -3.54 6.34
N GLY A 235 -14.99 -4.66 5.74
CA GLY A 235 -15.87 -5.52 4.96
C GLY A 235 -17.09 -5.98 5.76
N ALA A 236 -16.88 -6.45 6.99
CA ALA A 236 -17.97 -6.89 7.86
C ALA A 236 -18.90 -5.75 8.32
N ALA A 237 -18.33 -4.60 8.69
CA ALA A 237 -19.08 -3.47 9.23
C ALA A 237 -19.96 -2.77 8.18
N PHE A 238 -19.52 -2.74 6.92
CA PHE A 238 -20.18 -1.99 5.86
C PHE A 238 -20.83 -2.86 4.77
N ALA A 239 -20.80 -4.19 4.90
CA ALA A 239 -21.29 -5.12 3.89
C ALA A 239 -22.69 -4.79 3.35
N GLY A 240 -22.80 -4.59 2.03
CA GLY A 240 -24.06 -4.34 1.34
C GLY A 240 -24.64 -2.93 1.56
N ILE A 241 -23.97 -2.07 2.33
CA ILE A 241 -24.45 -0.72 2.61
C ILE A 241 -24.11 0.19 1.44
N ASN A 242 -25.10 0.94 0.95
CA ASN A 242 -24.83 2.09 0.08
C ASN A 242 -24.26 3.22 0.94
N ILE A 243 -23.00 3.55 0.71
CA ILE A 243 -22.21 4.46 1.54
C ILE A 243 -22.69 5.91 1.47
N ASN A 244 -23.40 6.30 0.42
CA ASN A 244 -24.07 7.62 0.36
C ASN A 244 -25.10 7.80 1.50
N LYS A 245 -25.59 6.73 2.14
CA LYS A 245 -26.46 6.82 3.33
C LYS A 245 -25.80 7.48 4.54
N TYR A 246 -24.47 7.46 4.63
CA TYR A 246 -23.73 8.12 5.73
C TYR A 246 -23.68 9.65 5.59
N PHE A 247 -24.08 10.18 4.44
CA PHE A 247 -23.99 11.60 4.12
C PHE A 247 -25.37 12.27 4.15
N GLN A 248 -25.37 13.59 4.35
CA GLN A 248 -26.56 14.44 4.39
C GLN A 248 -27.37 14.33 3.09
N ASN A 249 -28.70 14.35 3.20
CA ASN A 249 -29.63 14.20 2.07
C ASN A 249 -29.24 15.07 0.87
N GLY A 250 -29.16 14.44 -0.31
CA GLY A 250 -28.74 15.09 -1.56
C GLY A 250 -27.23 15.11 -1.80
N THR A 251 -26.42 14.63 -0.86
CA THR A 251 -24.99 14.44 -1.05
C THR A 251 -24.74 13.11 -1.75
N ASP A 252 -24.19 13.17 -2.95
CA ASP A 252 -23.60 12.01 -3.64
C ASP A 252 -22.08 12.11 -3.52
N ILE A 253 -21.53 11.56 -2.44
CA ILE A 253 -20.11 11.76 -2.10
C ILE A 253 -19.18 11.17 -3.17
N LEU A 254 -19.65 10.13 -3.88
CA LEU A 254 -18.87 9.45 -4.93
C LEU A 254 -18.72 10.29 -6.20
N ASN A 255 -19.55 11.33 -6.35
CA ASN A 255 -19.50 12.27 -7.47
C ASN A 255 -19.28 13.73 -7.00
N ASP A 256 -18.94 13.93 -5.72
CA ASP A 256 -18.69 15.25 -5.15
C ASP A 256 -17.43 15.87 -5.77
N GLN A 257 -17.55 17.09 -6.30
CA GLN A 257 -16.47 17.72 -7.06
C GLN A 257 -15.21 18.00 -6.23
N ASN A 258 -15.33 18.24 -4.93
CA ASN A 258 -14.15 18.46 -4.07
C ASN A 258 -13.41 17.14 -3.82
N ILE A 259 -14.14 16.04 -3.67
CA ILE A 259 -13.56 14.70 -3.55
C ILE A 259 -12.94 14.25 -4.88
N LEU A 260 -13.63 14.44 -6.01
CA LEU A 260 -13.10 14.10 -7.32
C LEU A 260 -11.85 14.92 -7.68
N ALA A 261 -11.80 16.19 -7.29
CA ALA A 261 -10.61 17.02 -7.48
C ALA A 261 -9.40 16.47 -6.69
N LEU A 262 -9.62 15.98 -5.47
CA LEU A 262 -8.57 15.33 -4.68
C LEU A 262 -8.13 14.00 -5.32
N ILE A 263 -9.08 13.17 -5.74
CA ILE A 263 -8.79 11.90 -6.44
C ILE A 263 -7.90 12.16 -7.65
N ASN A 264 -8.28 13.09 -8.53
CA ASN A 264 -7.49 13.41 -9.73
C ASN A 264 -6.11 14.04 -9.43
N GLY A 265 -5.89 14.54 -8.21
CA GLY A 265 -4.60 15.08 -7.77
C GLY A 265 -3.65 14.01 -7.23
N GLU A 266 -4.20 12.92 -6.68
CA GLU A 266 -3.49 11.78 -6.11
C GLU A 266 -3.40 10.57 -7.05
N GLY A 267 -4.25 10.57 -8.08
CA GLY A 267 -4.76 9.40 -8.78
C GLY A 267 -5.16 9.72 -10.22
#